data_AF-A0A420CG77-F1
#
_entry.id   AF-A0A420CG77-F1
#
_cell.length_a   1.000
_cell.length_b   1.000
_cell.length_c   1.000
_cell.angle_alpha   90.00
_cell.angle_beta   90.00
_cell.angle_gamma   90.00
#
_symmetry.space_group_name_H-M   'P 1'
#
loop_
_entity.id
_entity.type
_entity.pdbx_description
1 polymer ?
#
loop_
_entity_poly.entity_id
_entity_poly.type
_entity_poly.pdbx_seq_one_letter_code
_entity_poly.pdbx_strand_id
1 'polypeptide(L)'
;MKLSLNSVLVCITLVILVSCQNDNHYPDHPHDSSFYIDYRSLKGLPDGIAVIELDPEAPNFGNISSKLELGVGVLPHHIYYNQNANKMFTTALGGSYLYEVKTGQDQNGQPILLNAIPVDTGENTVGENLFFTNDGRYFMTFMGGAGGPKDGSIGVFNAANNKLIKTIKAPIQTNPNKFIMYPHGISINEEKGLMMVSSTIHPDLTTGMGNTCTLLDLNTYEIKETYQVADSPTDLSAPVEVLLLRGKFPQYALATTMLGGDIWIAPYNAITKKYDAFTKIFDGSTKGLGWALEMYIDDTNKLYVSFAEPGKVLVFDINNLPQLKLLKTLDADKGAHHMAFFKTKSGKEVVAVQNNLLDLPNLNSGTISIIDINTEKKLGTVDLRNKYGILPESIEGTNGPSNYMHH
;
A
#
# COMPACT_ATOMS: atom_id res chain seq x y z
N MET A 1 88.81 -5.87 11.69
CA MET A 1 87.82 -5.63 12.76
C MET A 1 87.06 -4.37 12.42
N LYS A 2 85.84 -4.50 11.88
CA LYS A 2 85.00 -3.36 11.48
C LYS A 2 83.75 -3.39 12.35
N LEU A 3 83.56 -2.34 13.15
CA LEU A 3 82.29 -2.01 13.79
C LEU A 3 81.60 -0.92 12.97
N SER A 4 80.32 -1.16 12.75
CA SER A 4 79.30 -0.25 12.23
C SER A 4 78.89 0.80 13.27
N LEU A 5 78.44 1.97 12.82
CA LEU A 5 77.04 2.40 13.04
C LEU A 5 76.69 3.67 12.23
N ASN A 6 75.52 3.58 11.61
CA ASN A 6 74.49 4.59 11.37
C ASN A 6 74.80 5.88 10.60
N SER A 7 74.28 5.91 9.37
CA SER A 7 73.79 7.14 8.75
C SER A 7 72.34 6.93 8.29
N VAL A 8 71.42 7.66 8.92
CA VAL A 8 70.09 7.95 8.39
C VAL A 8 70.21 9.30 7.67
N LEU A 9 69.95 9.35 6.37
CA LEU A 9 69.36 10.55 5.78
C LEU A 9 68.55 10.18 4.54
N VAL A 10 67.29 10.63 4.62
CA VAL A 10 66.21 10.47 3.65
C VAL A 10 66.49 11.33 2.41
N CYS A 11 66.46 10.72 1.23
CA CYS A 11 66.32 11.42 -0.05
C CYS A 11 65.07 10.90 -0.76
N ILE A 12 64.08 11.79 -0.87
CA ILE A 12 62.82 11.61 -1.58
C ILE A 12 63.13 11.52 -3.09
N THR A 13 62.75 10.41 -3.71
CA THR A 13 62.72 10.27 -5.17
C THR A 13 61.26 10.25 -5.64
N LEU A 14 60.89 11.30 -6.37
CA LEU A 14 59.62 11.43 -7.06
C LEU A 14 59.65 10.49 -8.28
N VAL A 15 58.84 9.43 -8.26
CA VAL A 15 58.58 8.60 -9.44
C VAL A 15 57.13 8.80 -9.85
N ILE A 16 56.96 9.46 -10.98
CA ILE A 16 55.68 9.56 -11.69
C ILE A 16 55.46 8.21 -12.38
N LEU A 17 54.51 7.42 -11.88
CA LEU A 17 53.93 6.30 -12.61
C LEU A 17 52.51 6.69 -12.99
N VAL A 18 52.34 6.93 -14.29
CA VAL A 18 51.04 6.97 -14.95
C VAL A 18 50.51 5.54 -14.95
N SER A 19 49.46 5.27 -14.17
CA SER A 19 48.62 4.08 -14.38
C SER A 19 47.24 4.52 -14.86
N CYS A 20 46.99 4.33 -16.15
CA CYS A 20 45.63 4.08 -16.61
C CYS A 20 45.22 2.72 -16.05
N GLN A 21 44.24 2.67 -15.16
CA GLN A 21 43.49 1.45 -14.89
C GLN A 21 42.12 1.77 -14.28
N ASN A 22 41.12 1.47 -15.10
CA ASN A 22 39.73 1.12 -14.81
C ASN A 22 38.79 2.18 -14.22
N ASP A 23 37.97 2.69 -15.13
CA ASP A 23 36.54 2.91 -14.94
C ASP A 23 35.86 1.82 -14.09
N ASN A 24 34.75 2.22 -13.47
CA ASN A 24 33.77 1.42 -12.72
C ASN A 24 34.08 1.19 -11.24
N HIS A 25 33.86 2.23 -10.44
CA HIS A 25 33.22 2.07 -9.14
C HIS A 25 32.41 3.32 -8.81
N TYR A 26 31.21 3.41 -9.39
CA TYR A 26 30.09 3.94 -8.60
C TYR A 26 29.66 2.77 -7.70
N PRO A 27 29.53 2.96 -6.37
CA PRO A 27 28.96 1.94 -5.53
C PRO A 27 27.49 1.79 -5.95
N ASP A 28 27.18 0.66 -6.57
CA ASP A 28 25.83 0.21 -6.87
C ASP A 28 24.97 0.40 -5.61
N HIS A 29 23.96 1.25 -5.69
CA HIS A 29 22.78 0.97 -4.89
C HIS A 29 22.30 -0.41 -5.35
N PRO A 30 22.19 -1.42 -4.47
CA PRO A 30 21.69 -2.72 -4.88
C PRO A 30 20.33 -2.50 -5.54
N HIS A 31 20.23 -2.86 -6.82
CA HIS A 31 18.97 -2.86 -7.56
C HIS A 31 18.09 -3.91 -6.90
N ASP A 32 17.17 -3.48 -6.03
CA ASP A 32 16.20 -4.38 -5.44
C ASP A 32 14.96 -4.41 -6.31
N SER A 33 14.89 -5.48 -7.09
CA SER A 33 13.78 -5.81 -7.95
C SER A 33 13.00 -7.02 -7.45
N SER A 34 13.29 -7.46 -6.21
CA SER A 34 12.51 -8.48 -5.52
C SER A 34 11.36 -7.85 -4.76
N PHE A 35 10.20 -8.49 -4.82
CA PHE A 35 8.97 -8.03 -4.20
C PHE A 35 8.29 -9.15 -3.44
N TYR A 36 7.70 -8.81 -2.31
CA TYR A 36 6.70 -9.65 -1.67
C TYR A 36 5.37 -9.45 -2.41
N ILE A 37 4.69 -10.55 -2.70
CA ILE A 37 3.32 -10.52 -3.20
C ILE A 37 2.44 -11.42 -2.34
N ASP A 38 1.30 -10.89 -1.92
CA ASP A 38 0.22 -11.73 -1.42
C ASP A 38 -0.43 -12.41 -2.63
N TYR A 39 -0.82 -13.67 -2.47
CA TYR A 39 -1.46 -14.42 -3.53
C TYR A 39 -2.59 -15.30 -3.01
N ARG A 40 -3.60 -15.48 -3.86
CA ARG A 40 -4.60 -16.54 -3.71
C ARG A 40 -4.40 -17.68 -4.70
N SER A 41 -4.77 -18.89 -4.31
CA SER A 41 -4.76 -20.04 -5.21
C SER A 41 -6.03 -20.14 -6.06
N LEU A 42 -5.89 -20.44 -7.34
CA LEU A 42 -7.03 -20.78 -8.22
C LEU A 42 -7.34 -22.28 -8.25
N LYS A 43 -6.62 -23.08 -7.47
CA LYS A 43 -6.69 -24.56 -7.50
C LYS A 43 -7.20 -25.15 -6.18
N GLY A 44 -7.75 -24.32 -5.29
CA GLY A 44 -8.14 -24.74 -3.94
C GLY A 44 -6.95 -25.15 -3.06
N LEU A 45 -5.73 -24.73 -3.42
CA LEU A 45 -4.53 -24.89 -2.60
C LEU A 45 -4.42 -23.72 -1.61
N PRO A 46 -3.50 -23.76 -0.64
CA PRO A 46 -3.28 -22.65 0.27
C PRO A 46 -2.98 -21.33 -0.47
N ASP A 47 -3.57 -20.26 0.05
CA ASP A 47 -3.17 -18.88 -0.23
C ASP A 47 -1.89 -18.57 0.54
N GLY A 48 -1.20 -17.49 0.20
CA GLY A 48 0.01 -17.12 0.93
C GLY A 48 0.76 -15.94 0.37
N ILE A 49 2.06 -15.91 0.67
CA ILE A 49 2.98 -14.84 0.30
C ILE A 49 4.10 -15.45 -0.55
N ALA A 50 4.57 -14.73 -1.55
CA ALA A 50 5.69 -15.13 -2.38
C ALA A 50 6.73 -14.01 -2.54
N VAL A 51 7.98 -14.38 -2.81
CA VAL A 51 9.02 -13.46 -3.28
C VAL A 51 9.16 -13.61 -4.78
N ILE A 52 9.07 -12.51 -5.53
CA ILE A 52 9.09 -12.49 -6.99
C ILE A 52 10.04 -11.44 -7.55
N GLU A 53 10.75 -11.80 -8.63
CA GLU A 53 11.56 -10.88 -9.43
C GLU A 53 10.70 -10.08 -10.41
N LEU A 54 10.72 -8.75 -10.34
CA LEU A 54 9.90 -7.87 -11.18
C LEU A 54 10.68 -6.96 -12.13
N ASP A 55 12.01 -6.97 -12.14
CA ASP A 55 12.76 -6.24 -13.17
C ASP A 55 12.66 -6.96 -14.52
N PRO A 56 12.05 -6.34 -15.56
CA PRO A 56 11.95 -6.93 -16.89
C PRO A 56 13.32 -7.14 -17.58
N GLU A 57 14.38 -6.54 -17.05
CA GLU A 57 15.75 -6.69 -17.54
C GLU A 57 16.49 -7.88 -16.86
N ALA A 58 15.89 -8.48 -15.82
CA ALA A 58 16.45 -9.64 -15.13
C ALA A 58 16.18 -10.95 -15.90
N PRO A 59 17.15 -11.88 -15.98
CA PRO A 59 16.97 -13.17 -16.66
C PRO A 59 15.84 -14.04 -16.09
N ASN A 60 15.50 -13.84 -14.82
CA ASN A 60 14.49 -14.54 -14.04
C ASN A 60 13.22 -13.69 -13.82
N PHE A 61 12.96 -12.69 -14.66
CA PHE A 61 11.73 -11.87 -14.59
C PHE A 61 10.46 -12.73 -14.42
N GLY A 62 9.67 -12.40 -13.40
CA GLY A 62 8.45 -13.11 -13.02
C GLY A 62 8.69 -14.49 -12.39
N ASN A 63 9.90 -14.80 -11.95
CA ASN A 63 10.19 -16.04 -11.21
C ASN A 63 9.91 -15.86 -9.71
N ILE A 64 9.21 -16.83 -9.12
CA ILE A 64 9.02 -16.89 -7.68
C ILE A 64 10.19 -17.66 -7.05
N SER A 65 10.94 -17.01 -6.16
CA SER A 65 12.11 -17.60 -5.48
C SER A 65 11.78 -18.22 -4.12
N SER A 66 10.75 -17.70 -3.44
CA SER A 66 10.31 -18.17 -2.13
C SER A 66 8.79 -18.12 -2.03
N LYS A 67 8.19 -19.05 -1.29
CA LYS A 67 6.76 -19.05 -0.95
C LYS A 67 6.56 -19.42 0.52
N LEU A 68 5.53 -18.84 1.11
CA LEU A 68 5.03 -19.18 2.43
C LEU A 68 3.52 -19.30 2.37
N GLU A 69 3.02 -20.51 2.57
CA GLU A 69 1.59 -20.80 2.60
C GLU A 69 1.00 -20.38 3.95
N LEU A 70 -0.14 -19.70 3.93
CA LEU A 70 -0.88 -19.29 5.14
C LEU A 70 -2.06 -20.22 5.42
N GLY A 71 -2.68 -20.77 4.38
CA GLY A 71 -3.83 -21.67 4.49
C GLY A 71 -4.84 -21.49 3.37
N VAL A 72 -5.77 -22.43 3.24
CA VAL A 72 -6.85 -22.35 2.26
C VAL A 72 -7.89 -21.32 2.70
N GLY A 73 -8.22 -20.36 1.83
CA GLY A 73 -9.23 -19.34 2.11
C GLY A 73 -8.78 -18.30 3.13
N VAL A 74 -7.46 -18.16 3.34
CA VAL A 74 -6.91 -17.07 4.16
C VAL A 74 -7.07 -15.74 3.43
N LEU A 75 -6.85 -15.73 2.12
CA LEU A 75 -6.99 -14.52 1.29
C LEU A 75 -6.18 -13.34 1.85
N PRO A 76 -4.83 -13.45 1.91
CA PRO A 76 -3.99 -12.32 2.28
C PRO A 76 -4.20 -11.19 1.28
N HIS A 77 -4.27 -9.96 1.77
CA HIS A 77 -4.80 -8.83 1.01
C HIS A 77 -3.86 -7.63 0.96
N HIS A 78 -3.30 -7.15 2.09
CA HIS A 78 -2.35 -6.04 2.09
C HIS A 78 -1.05 -6.38 2.83
N ILE A 79 0.09 -5.92 2.31
CA ILE A 79 1.40 -6.05 2.95
C ILE A 79 1.83 -4.71 3.53
N TYR A 80 2.31 -4.72 4.77
CA TYR A 80 2.82 -3.52 5.45
C TYR A 80 4.12 -3.79 6.17
N TYR A 81 4.96 -2.75 6.25
CA TYR A 81 6.04 -2.69 7.23
C TYR A 81 5.63 -1.85 8.43
N ASN A 82 6.17 -2.16 9.61
CA ASN A 82 6.14 -1.19 10.70
C ASN A 82 7.10 -0.02 10.44
N GLN A 83 7.03 1.03 11.27
CA GLN A 83 7.72 2.30 11.01
C GLN A 83 9.23 2.21 10.77
N ASN A 84 9.92 1.25 11.40
CA ASN A 84 11.36 1.06 11.25
C ASN A 84 11.71 -0.10 10.30
N ALA A 85 10.72 -0.61 9.57
CA ALA A 85 10.83 -1.70 8.59
C ALA A 85 11.50 -2.97 9.12
N ASN A 86 11.41 -3.24 10.42
CA ASN A 86 11.98 -4.44 11.03
C ASN A 86 10.97 -5.59 11.22
N LYS A 87 9.68 -5.31 11.00
CA LYS A 87 8.59 -6.28 10.97
C LYS A 87 7.75 -6.04 9.73
N MET A 88 7.32 -7.15 9.11
CA MET A 88 6.37 -7.14 8.01
C MET A 88 5.06 -7.79 8.48
N PHE A 89 3.95 -7.31 7.97
CA PHE A 89 2.61 -7.80 8.25
C PHE A 89 1.89 -8.06 6.95
N THR A 90 1.03 -9.07 6.92
CA THR A 90 -0.02 -9.20 5.91
C THR A 90 -1.38 -9.19 6.59
N THR A 91 -2.30 -8.38 6.09
CA THR A 91 -3.72 -8.44 6.47
C THR A 91 -4.41 -9.47 5.60
N ALA A 92 -5.54 -9.99 6.07
CA ALA A 92 -6.24 -11.07 5.39
C ALA A 92 -7.76 -10.93 5.54
N LEU A 93 -8.48 -11.31 4.48
CA LEU A 93 -9.95 -11.28 4.48
C LEU A 93 -10.54 -12.51 5.18
N GLY A 94 -9.75 -13.58 5.30
CA GLY A 94 -10.07 -14.81 6.02
C GLY A 94 -8.99 -15.22 7.02
N GLY A 95 -9.09 -16.44 7.52
CA GLY A 95 -8.12 -16.99 8.47
C GLY A 95 -8.08 -16.22 9.80
N SER A 96 -6.88 -15.79 10.19
CA SER A 96 -6.65 -14.99 11.41
C SER A 96 -6.71 -13.48 11.17
N TYR A 97 -7.00 -13.05 9.94
CA TYR A 97 -7.16 -11.65 9.52
C TYR A 97 -5.91 -10.74 9.60
N LEU A 98 -4.91 -11.09 10.40
CA LEU A 98 -3.63 -10.41 10.51
C LEU A 98 -2.51 -11.41 10.83
N TYR A 99 -1.40 -11.31 10.12
CA TYR A 99 -0.21 -12.12 10.36
C TYR A 99 1.05 -11.24 10.42
N GLU A 100 1.90 -11.45 11.43
CA GLU A 100 3.29 -10.96 11.39
C GLU A 100 4.11 -11.96 10.57
N VAL A 101 4.80 -11.47 9.54
CA VAL A 101 5.61 -12.27 8.63
C VAL A 101 7.07 -12.10 8.95
N LYS A 102 7.75 -13.21 9.21
CA LYS A 102 9.20 -13.27 9.41
C LYS A 102 9.87 -13.49 8.07
N THR A 103 10.73 -12.57 7.71
CA THR A 103 11.55 -12.60 6.49
C THR A 103 13.02 -12.79 6.86
N GLY A 104 13.83 -13.17 5.88
CA GLY A 104 15.28 -13.31 6.02
C GLY A 104 15.96 -13.21 4.67
N GLN A 105 17.24 -13.58 4.65
CA GLN A 105 18.02 -13.68 3.42
C GLN A 105 18.65 -15.06 3.32
N ASP A 106 18.76 -15.59 2.10
CA ASP A 106 19.54 -16.80 1.83
C ASP A 106 21.05 -16.52 1.83
N GLN A 107 21.86 -17.55 1.54
CA GLN A 107 23.33 -17.44 1.48
C GLN A 107 23.86 -16.46 0.42
N ASN A 108 23.02 -16.07 -0.55
CA ASN A 108 23.35 -15.13 -1.62
C ASN A 108 22.74 -13.74 -1.37
N GLY A 109 22.12 -13.52 -0.22
CA GLY A 109 21.43 -12.26 0.12
C GLY A 109 20.03 -12.14 -0.49
N GLN A 110 19.47 -13.20 -1.09
CA GLN A 110 18.13 -13.16 -1.68
C GLN A 110 17.05 -13.19 -0.59
N PRO A 111 16.00 -12.35 -0.68
CA PRO A 111 14.91 -12.36 0.29
C PRO A 111 14.21 -13.72 0.34
N ILE A 112 13.94 -14.21 1.55
CA ILE A 112 13.20 -15.45 1.80
C ILE A 112 12.12 -15.25 2.86
N LEU A 113 11.04 -16.00 2.73
CA LEU A 113 9.95 -16.05 3.71
C LEU A 113 10.18 -17.21 4.67
N LEU A 114 10.20 -16.94 5.98
CA LEU A 114 10.56 -17.92 7.00
C LEU A 114 9.35 -18.48 7.73
N ASN A 115 8.44 -17.61 8.16
CA ASN A 115 7.25 -18.00 8.92
C ASN A 115 6.21 -16.88 8.95
N ALA A 116 4.95 -17.22 9.21
CA ALA A 116 3.88 -16.28 9.52
C ALA A 116 3.28 -16.63 10.89
N ILE A 117 3.06 -15.60 11.71
CA ILE A 117 2.52 -15.75 13.05
C ILE A 117 1.19 -15.01 13.10
N PRO A 118 0.06 -15.70 13.35
CA PRO A 118 -1.22 -15.03 13.47
C PRO A 118 -1.21 -14.07 14.65
N VAL A 119 -1.81 -12.90 14.47
CA VAL A 119 -2.03 -11.92 15.53
C VAL A 119 -3.47 -12.09 16.04
N ASP A 120 -3.64 -12.09 17.35
CA ASP A 120 -4.98 -12.17 17.95
C ASP A 120 -5.75 -10.85 17.72
N THR A 121 -6.74 -10.89 16.84
CA THR A 121 -7.63 -9.77 16.52
C THR A 121 -8.86 -9.71 17.42
N GLY A 122 -8.98 -10.59 18.42
CA GLY A 122 -10.13 -10.68 19.30
C GLY A 122 -11.41 -11.04 18.54
N GLU A 123 -12.45 -10.23 18.72
CA GLU A 123 -13.75 -10.41 18.05
C GLU A 123 -13.79 -9.82 16.63
N ASN A 124 -12.70 -9.19 16.16
CA ASN A 124 -12.71 -8.43 14.92
C ASN A 124 -12.39 -9.33 13.71
N THR A 125 -13.16 -9.17 12.64
CA THR A 125 -13.14 -10.01 11.45
C THR A 125 -12.94 -9.19 10.16
N VAL A 126 -12.30 -9.82 9.17
CA VAL A 126 -12.02 -9.28 7.82
C VAL A 126 -11.12 -8.05 7.87
N GLY A 127 -9.81 -8.30 7.85
CA GLY A 127 -8.78 -7.29 8.02
C GLY A 127 -8.40 -6.58 6.73
N GLU A 128 -8.34 -5.25 6.76
CA GLU A 128 -8.00 -4.43 5.58
C GLU A 128 -6.67 -3.68 5.75
N ASN A 129 -6.70 -2.42 6.18
CA ASN A 129 -5.55 -1.54 6.13
C ASN A 129 -4.95 -1.32 7.51
N LEU A 130 -3.62 -1.13 7.54
CA LEU A 130 -2.86 -0.79 8.74
C LEU A 130 -2.37 0.65 8.72
N PHE A 131 -2.26 1.26 9.89
CA PHE A 131 -1.52 2.50 10.07
C PHE A 131 -0.69 2.44 11.36
N PHE A 132 0.62 2.64 11.25
CA PHE A 132 1.54 2.66 12.40
C PHE A 132 1.80 4.09 12.89
N THR A 133 1.65 4.33 14.18
CA THR A 133 1.89 5.65 14.82
C THR A 133 3.21 5.67 15.60
N ASN A 134 3.77 6.88 15.76
CA ASN A 134 5.07 7.09 16.39
C ASN A 134 5.08 6.77 17.89
N ASP A 135 3.91 6.71 18.51
CA ASP A 135 3.75 6.35 19.92
C ASP A 135 3.73 4.83 20.19
N GLY A 136 4.05 4.02 19.18
CA GLY A 136 4.17 2.57 19.31
C GLY A 136 2.83 1.83 19.27
N ARG A 137 1.77 2.48 18.77
CA ARG A 137 0.52 1.82 18.39
C ARG A 137 0.50 1.53 16.89
N TYR A 138 -0.34 0.58 16.49
CA TYR A 138 -0.85 0.54 15.13
C TYR A 138 -2.34 0.28 15.15
N PHE A 139 -2.98 0.73 14.09
CA PHE A 139 -4.43 0.65 13.90
C PHE A 139 -4.72 -0.24 12.72
N MET A 140 -5.81 -0.98 12.80
CA MET A 140 -6.25 -1.87 11.74
C MET A 140 -7.75 -1.71 11.55
N THR A 141 -8.18 -1.57 10.30
CA THR A 141 -9.60 -1.61 9.95
C THR A 141 -10.07 -3.05 9.80
N PHE A 142 -11.28 -3.30 10.31
CA PHE A 142 -11.96 -4.58 10.20
C PHE A 142 -13.35 -4.35 9.61
N MET A 143 -13.51 -4.69 8.33
CA MET A 143 -14.75 -4.46 7.59
C MET A 143 -15.92 -5.23 8.23
N GLY A 144 -15.68 -6.46 8.69
CA GLY A 144 -16.71 -7.30 9.29
C GLY A 144 -17.04 -6.92 10.73
N GLY A 145 -16.16 -6.20 11.43
CA GLY A 145 -16.32 -5.96 12.86
C GLY A 145 -16.54 -7.28 13.61
N ALA A 146 -17.66 -7.38 14.35
CA ALA A 146 -18.06 -8.60 15.06
C ALA A 146 -18.94 -9.55 14.22
N GLY A 147 -19.10 -9.30 12.92
CA GLY A 147 -19.84 -10.14 11.96
C GLY A 147 -21.28 -9.72 11.68
N GLY A 148 -21.73 -8.55 12.17
CA GLY A 148 -23.07 -8.03 11.94
C GLY A 148 -23.26 -7.36 10.57
N PRO A 149 -24.52 -7.23 10.10
CA PRO A 149 -24.86 -6.77 8.75
C PRO A 149 -24.71 -5.26 8.52
N LYS A 150 -24.22 -4.51 9.51
CA LYS A 150 -23.80 -3.10 9.43
C LYS A 150 -22.67 -2.83 10.42
N ASP A 151 -21.90 -3.87 10.73
CA ASP A 151 -20.79 -3.76 11.66
C ASP A 151 -19.57 -3.14 10.98
N GLY A 152 -18.58 -2.86 11.81
CA GLY A 152 -17.31 -2.29 11.43
C GLY A 152 -16.56 -1.92 12.69
N SER A 153 -15.25 -2.07 12.68
CA SER A 153 -14.44 -1.72 13.84
C SER A 153 -13.01 -1.35 13.45
N ILE A 154 -12.32 -0.71 14.39
CA ILE A 154 -10.89 -0.44 14.28
C ILE A 154 -10.22 -1.09 15.48
N GLY A 155 -9.27 -1.99 15.24
CA GLY A 155 -8.42 -2.55 16.28
C GLY A 155 -7.24 -1.63 16.54
N VAL A 156 -6.90 -1.45 17.82
CA VAL A 156 -5.71 -0.72 18.27
C VAL A 156 -4.77 -1.72 18.89
N PHE A 157 -3.54 -1.79 18.40
CA PHE A 157 -2.56 -2.79 18.80
C PHE A 157 -1.28 -2.12 19.31
N ASN A 158 -0.56 -2.83 20.17
CA ASN A 158 0.79 -2.45 20.56
C ASN A 158 1.79 -2.94 19.51
N ALA A 159 2.53 -2.05 18.86
CA ALA A 159 3.46 -2.40 17.78
C ALA A 159 4.66 -3.26 18.24
N ALA A 160 5.03 -3.20 19.52
CA ALA A 160 6.15 -3.97 20.04
C ALA A 160 5.81 -5.46 20.16
N ASN A 161 4.60 -5.79 20.62
CA ASN A 161 4.20 -7.17 20.97
C ASN A 161 2.90 -7.67 20.32
N ASN A 162 2.31 -6.91 19.41
CA ASN A 162 1.09 -7.19 18.65
C ASN A 162 -0.15 -7.48 19.51
N LYS A 163 -0.14 -7.10 20.79
CA LYS A 163 -1.34 -7.27 21.63
C LYS A 163 -2.41 -6.26 21.25
N LEU A 164 -3.62 -6.75 21.02
CA LEU A 164 -4.82 -5.92 20.93
C LEU A 164 -5.02 -5.16 22.25
N ILE A 165 -5.00 -3.84 22.18
CA ILE A 165 -5.19 -2.90 23.30
C ILE A 165 -6.67 -2.54 23.42
N LYS A 166 -7.32 -2.28 22.27
CA LYS A 166 -8.69 -1.76 22.23
C LYS A 166 -9.34 -2.08 20.90
N THR A 167 -10.65 -2.32 20.93
CA THR A 167 -11.51 -2.27 19.76
C THR A 167 -12.38 -1.02 19.81
N ILE A 168 -12.32 -0.21 18.75
CA ILE A 168 -13.15 0.98 18.55
C ILE A 168 -14.35 0.56 17.72
N LYS A 169 -15.55 0.79 18.27
CA LYS A 169 -16.83 0.51 17.61
C LYS A 169 -17.75 1.70 17.75
N ALA A 170 -18.58 1.91 16.74
CA ALA A 170 -19.67 2.86 16.81
C ALA A 170 -20.81 2.39 15.90
N PRO A 171 -21.73 1.56 16.42
CA PRO A 171 -22.81 1.01 15.62
C PRO A 171 -23.72 2.10 15.08
N ILE A 172 -24.05 2.03 13.78
CA ILE A 172 -24.93 2.99 13.11
C ILE A 172 -26.33 3.04 13.73
N GLN A 173 -26.78 1.94 14.36
CA GLN A 173 -28.05 1.85 15.07
C GLN A 173 -28.05 2.68 16.36
N THR A 174 -26.88 2.90 16.97
CA THR A 174 -26.74 3.74 18.18
C THR A 174 -26.74 5.22 17.82
N ASN A 175 -26.03 5.60 16.74
CA ASN A 175 -26.03 6.97 16.25
C ASN A 175 -25.86 7.01 14.72
N PRO A 176 -26.92 7.30 13.95
CA PRO A 176 -26.86 7.30 12.49
C PRO A 176 -26.01 8.43 11.90
N ASN A 177 -25.61 9.43 12.70
CA ASN A 177 -24.77 10.54 12.27
C ASN A 177 -23.29 10.35 12.66
N LYS A 178 -22.96 9.34 13.48
CA LYS A 178 -21.61 9.10 14.00
C LYS A 178 -21.39 7.61 14.18
N PHE A 179 -20.86 6.97 13.15
CA PHE A 179 -20.75 5.52 13.11
C PHE A 179 -19.50 5.03 12.38
N ILE A 180 -19.17 3.76 12.60
CA ILE A 180 -18.18 3.01 11.84
C ILE A 180 -18.91 1.81 11.26
N MET A 181 -18.89 1.69 9.94
CA MET A 181 -19.51 0.59 9.20
C MET A 181 -18.60 0.27 8.02
N TYR A 182 -18.24 -1.00 7.84
CA TYR A 182 -17.38 -1.47 6.75
C TYR A 182 -16.09 -0.66 6.56
N PRO A 183 -15.32 -0.37 7.63
CA PRO A 183 -14.11 0.41 7.49
C PRO A 183 -13.10 -0.34 6.62
N HIS A 184 -12.59 0.33 5.60
CA HIS A 184 -11.60 -0.20 4.66
C HIS A 184 -10.30 0.60 4.77
N GLY A 185 -10.17 1.68 4.01
CA GLY A 185 -9.07 2.63 4.09
C GLY A 185 -8.97 3.30 5.47
N ILE A 186 -7.75 3.53 5.93
CA ILE A 186 -7.44 4.27 7.16
C ILE A 186 -6.31 5.27 6.91
N SER A 187 -6.45 6.48 7.44
CA SER A 187 -5.35 7.43 7.46
C SER A 187 -5.33 8.26 8.74
N ILE A 188 -4.13 8.52 9.23
CA ILE A 188 -3.90 9.22 10.49
C ILE A 188 -2.99 10.43 10.24
N ASN A 189 -3.36 11.55 10.87
CA ASN A 189 -2.53 12.74 10.96
C ASN A 189 -2.20 12.97 12.44
N GLU A 190 -1.05 12.43 12.89
CA GLU A 190 -0.64 12.48 14.30
C GLU A 190 -0.46 13.90 14.82
N GLU A 191 0.05 14.81 13.98
CA GLU A 191 0.23 16.24 14.33
C GLU A 191 -1.10 16.91 14.72
N LYS A 192 -2.21 16.47 14.12
CA LYS A 192 -3.56 16.96 14.44
C LYS A 192 -4.30 16.11 15.46
N GLY A 193 -3.77 14.93 15.80
CA GLY A 193 -4.47 13.93 16.59
C GLY A 193 -5.76 13.44 15.91
N LEU A 194 -5.74 13.25 14.59
CA LEU A 194 -6.91 12.84 13.82
C LEU A 194 -6.69 11.53 13.09
N MET A 195 -7.75 10.73 13.02
CA MET A 195 -7.84 9.50 12.22
C MET A 195 -9.10 9.54 11.39
N MET A 196 -9.04 9.08 10.15
CA MET A 196 -10.21 8.92 9.31
C MET A 196 -10.23 7.51 8.71
N VAL A 197 -11.43 6.91 8.64
CA VAL A 197 -11.67 5.64 7.96
C VAL A 197 -12.75 5.80 6.91
N SER A 198 -12.63 5.13 5.77
CA SER A 198 -13.67 5.05 4.74
C SER A 198 -14.75 4.01 5.11
N SER A 199 -15.81 3.89 4.32
CA SER A 199 -16.89 2.91 4.49
C SER A 199 -17.24 2.32 3.12
N THR A 200 -16.72 1.13 2.81
CA THR A 200 -16.77 0.57 1.45
C THR A 200 -17.97 -0.35 1.24
N ILE A 201 -17.84 -1.63 1.57
CA ILE A 201 -18.80 -2.69 1.28
C ILE A 201 -18.80 -3.71 2.41
N HIS A 202 -19.93 -4.38 2.65
CA HIS A 202 -19.95 -5.51 3.56
C HIS A 202 -19.03 -6.65 3.01
N PRO A 203 -18.30 -7.39 3.87
CA PRO A 203 -17.35 -8.43 3.42
C PRO A 203 -17.91 -9.53 2.52
N ASP A 204 -19.20 -9.85 2.61
CA ASP A 204 -19.86 -10.82 1.73
C ASP A 204 -20.22 -10.27 0.34
N LEU A 205 -19.87 -9.00 0.07
CA LEU A 205 -20.11 -8.26 -1.16
C LEU A 205 -21.58 -8.09 -1.55
N THR A 206 -22.53 -8.45 -0.68
CA THR A 206 -23.97 -8.52 -1.02
C THR A 206 -24.89 -7.89 0.01
N THR A 207 -24.51 -7.86 1.29
CA THR A 207 -25.36 -7.33 2.37
C THR A 207 -25.54 -5.82 2.30
N GLY A 208 -24.54 -5.06 1.84
CA GLY A 208 -24.68 -3.62 1.65
C GLY A 208 -23.38 -2.89 1.35
N MET A 209 -23.50 -1.60 1.05
CA MET A 209 -22.39 -0.69 0.74
C MET A 209 -22.49 0.59 1.57
N GLY A 210 -21.34 1.19 1.83
CA GLY A 210 -21.21 2.50 2.45
C GLY A 210 -21.03 3.62 1.42
N ASN A 211 -21.07 4.85 1.91
CA ASN A 211 -20.86 6.06 1.13
C ASN A 211 -20.27 7.19 1.98
N THR A 212 -19.50 6.83 3.02
CA THR A 212 -19.02 7.78 4.03
C THR A 212 -17.54 7.63 4.36
N CYS A 213 -16.98 8.68 4.94
CA CYS A 213 -15.73 8.63 5.71
C CYS A 213 -15.99 9.12 7.13
N THR A 214 -15.51 8.41 8.15
CA THR A 214 -15.70 8.78 9.56
C THR A 214 -14.40 9.28 10.16
N LEU A 215 -14.44 10.46 10.77
CA LEU A 215 -13.34 11.11 11.47
C LEU A 215 -13.43 10.88 12.97
N LEU A 216 -12.30 10.50 13.55
CA LEU A 216 -12.12 10.23 14.97
C LEU A 216 -11.00 11.11 15.53
N ASP A 217 -11.11 11.40 16.83
CA ASP A 217 -9.95 11.82 17.61
C ASP A 217 -9.03 10.62 17.83
N LEU A 218 -7.75 10.77 17.49
CA LEU A 218 -6.76 9.68 17.56
C LEU A 218 -6.47 9.20 18.99
N ASN A 219 -6.68 10.06 19.99
CA ASN A 219 -6.28 9.79 21.36
C ASN A 219 -7.46 9.38 22.24
N THR A 220 -8.63 9.99 22.04
CA THR A 220 -9.85 9.64 22.78
C THR A 220 -10.68 8.57 22.07
N TYR A 221 -10.44 8.34 20.78
CA TYR A 221 -11.23 7.46 19.91
C TYR A 221 -12.69 7.90 19.72
N GLU A 222 -13.02 9.13 20.11
CA GLU A 222 -14.36 9.67 19.92
C GLU A 222 -14.60 10.05 18.47
N ILE A 223 -15.79 9.72 17.95
CA ILE A 223 -16.19 10.15 16.61
C ILE A 223 -16.51 11.64 16.62
N LYS A 224 -15.76 12.36 15.79
CA LYS A 224 -15.91 13.80 15.59
C LYS A 224 -16.98 14.10 14.55
N GLU A 225 -16.98 13.36 13.44
CA GLU A 225 -17.85 13.56 12.29
C GLU A 225 -17.93 12.31 11.40
N THR A 226 -19.06 12.10 10.74
CA THR A 226 -19.19 11.16 9.62
C THR A 226 -19.59 11.94 8.37
N TYR A 227 -18.73 11.95 7.36
CA TYR A 227 -18.88 12.70 6.13
C TYR A 227 -19.49 11.84 5.04
N GLN A 228 -20.43 12.39 4.28
CA GLN A 228 -20.87 11.80 3.02
C GLN A 228 -19.79 11.99 1.95
N VAL A 229 -19.55 10.94 1.16
CA VAL A 229 -18.61 10.92 0.02
C VAL A 229 -19.35 10.35 -1.18
N ALA A 230 -20.40 11.04 -1.59
CA ALA A 230 -21.35 10.68 -2.63
C ALA A 230 -22.12 11.94 -3.05
N ASP A 231 -22.71 11.95 -4.25
CA ASP A 231 -23.50 13.09 -4.73
C ASP A 231 -24.77 13.31 -3.90
N SER A 232 -25.38 12.23 -3.41
CA SER A 232 -26.50 12.25 -2.46
C SER A 232 -26.38 11.17 -1.37
N PRO A 233 -27.08 11.31 -0.22
CA PRO A 233 -27.02 10.34 0.87
C PRO A 233 -27.48 8.93 0.49
N THR A 234 -28.26 8.79 -0.59
CA THR A 234 -28.79 7.52 -1.09
C THR A 234 -27.92 6.86 -2.14
N ASP A 235 -26.92 7.58 -2.68
CA ASP A 235 -26.02 7.02 -3.68
C ASP A 235 -25.00 6.10 -3.01
N LEU A 236 -24.81 4.93 -3.61
CA LEU A 236 -23.79 3.98 -3.20
C LEU A 236 -22.50 4.33 -3.96
N SER A 237 -21.55 4.97 -3.27
CA SER A 237 -20.24 5.30 -3.84
C SER A 237 -19.15 4.31 -3.43
N ALA A 238 -19.30 3.68 -2.25
CA ALA A 238 -18.31 2.79 -1.64
C ALA A 238 -16.88 3.37 -1.66
N PRO A 239 -16.61 4.40 -0.84
CA PRO A 239 -15.27 4.95 -0.67
C PRO A 239 -14.28 3.86 -0.25
N VAL A 240 -13.14 3.75 -0.93
CA VAL A 240 -12.14 2.70 -0.69
C VAL A 240 -11.01 3.28 0.14
N GLU A 241 -10.16 4.10 -0.48
CA GLU A 241 -9.05 4.73 0.21
C GLU A 241 -9.39 6.13 0.69
N VAL A 242 -8.85 6.47 1.86
CA VAL A 242 -8.90 7.81 2.43
C VAL A 242 -7.50 8.22 2.84
N LEU A 243 -7.09 9.43 2.47
CA LEU A 243 -5.74 9.93 2.75
C LEU A 243 -5.81 11.32 3.38
N LEU A 244 -5.37 11.44 4.63
CA LEU A 244 -5.17 12.71 5.30
C LEU A 244 -3.79 13.25 4.91
N LEU A 245 -3.76 14.27 4.07
CA LEU A 245 -2.50 14.90 3.65
C LEU A 245 -1.79 15.49 4.89
N ARG A 246 -0.47 15.27 4.95
CA ARG A 246 0.37 15.56 6.13
C ARG A 246 1.76 16.08 5.74
N GLY A 247 2.49 16.64 6.68
CA GLY A 247 3.81 17.23 6.42
C GLY A 247 3.75 18.39 5.41
N LYS A 248 4.53 18.29 4.32
CA LYS A 248 4.66 19.36 3.30
C LYS A 248 3.42 19.58 2.45
N PHE A 249 2.47 18.66 2.46
CA PHE A 249 1.33 18.70 1.55
C PHE A 249 0.23 19.68 2.04
N PRO A 250 -0.55 20.27 1.12
CA PRO A 250 -1.72 21.06 1.46
C PRO A 250 -2.68 20.28 2.37
N GLN A 251 -3.34 20.98 3.31
CA GLN A 251 -4.08 20.36 4.40
C GLN A 251 -5.49 19.93 3.95
N TYR A 252 -5.56 18.84 3.20
CA TYR A 252 -6.81 18.24 2.72
C TYR A 252 -6.91 16.77 3.12
N ALA A 253 -8.13 16.23 3.08
CA ALA A 253 -8.38 14.80 2.98
C ALA A 253 -8.76 14.47 1.54
N LEU A 254 -8.26 13.35 1.01
CA LEU A 254 -8.67 12.78 -0.28
C LEU A 254 -9.40 11.47 -0.03
N ALA A 255 -10.35 11.12 -0.89
CA ALA A 255 -10.98 9.80 -0.89
C ALA A 255 -11.25 9.31 -2.32
N THR A 256 -11.03 8.02 -2.56
CA THR A 256 -11.41 7.33 -3.82
C THR A 256 -12.75 6.64 -3.63
N THR A 257 -13.54 6.49 -4.71
CA THR A 257 -14.77 5.69 -4.69
C THR A 257 -14.74 4.62 -5.77
N MET A 258 -15.03 3.36 -5.38
CA MET A 258 -15.04 2.27 -6.35
C MET A 258 -16.20 2.45 -7.36
N LEU A 259 -17.37 2.87 -6.88
CA LEU A 259 -18.50 3.17 -7.74
C LEU A 259 -18.38 4.62 -8.22
N GLY A 260 -18.47 4.82 -9.53
CA GLY A 260 -18.19 6.09 -10.21
C GLY A 260 -16.72 6.28 -10.60
N GLY A 261 -15.77 5.68 -9.86
CA GLY A 261 -14.34 5.90 -10.09
C GLY A 261 -13.95 7.34 -9.77
N ASP A 262 -14.46 7.90 -8.69
CA ASP A 262 -14.31 9.33 -8.41
C ASP A 262 -13.18 9.60 -7.41
N ILE A 263 -12.67 10.83 -7.45
CA ILE A 263 -11.79 11.37 -6.40
C ILE A 263 -12.50 12.54 -5.73
N TRP A 264 -12.55 12.49 -4.40
CA TRP A 264 -13.19 13.47 -3.55
C TRP A 264 -12.15 14.16 -2.67
N ILE A 265 -12.43 15.41 -2.27
CA ILE A 265 -11.55 16.19 -1.40
C ILE A 265 -12.32 16.94 -0.33
N ALA A 266 -11.74 17.08 0.86
CA ALA A 266 -12.25 17.94 1.92
C ALA A 266 -11.13 18.81 2.51
N PRO A 267 -11.28 20.15 2.60
CA PRO A 267 -10.30 21.00 3.25
C PRO A 267 -10.32 20.82 4.76
N TYR A 268 -9.14 20.88 5.38
CA TYR A 268 -9.03 20.94 6.84
C TYR A 268 -9.37 22.34 7.36
N ASN A 269 -10.26 22.40 8.34
CA ASN A 269 -10.68 23.62 9.01
C ASN A 269 -10.01 23.73 10.39
N ALA A 270 -9.02 24.62 10.49
CA ALA A 270 -8.25 24.81 11.71
C ALA A 270 -9.07 25.36 12.90
N ILE A 271 -10.19 26.05 12.64
CA ILE A 271 -11.06 26.61 13.68
C ILE A 271 -11.87 25.48 14.33
N THR A 272 -12.51 24.64 13.52
CA THR A 272 -13.35 23.54 14.00
C THR A 272 -12.54 22.29 14.36
N LYS A 273 -11.26 22.24 13.95
CA LYS A 273 -10.37 21.07 14.06
C LYS A 273 -10.98 19.81 13.41
N LYS A 274 -11.66 20.01 12.30
CA LYS A 274 -12.33 18.99 11.48
C LYS A 274 -12.04 19.24 10.00
N TYR A 275 -12.46 18.35 9.14
CA TYR A 275 -12.55 18.61 7.70
C TYR A 275 -13.93 19.20 7.37
N ASP A 276 -14.03 20.01 6.33
CA ASP A 276 -15.34 20.43 5.79
C ASP A 276 -15.95 19.30 4.94
N ALA A 277 -17.08 19.54 4.29
CA ALA A 277 -17.73 18.53 3.45
C ALA A 277 -16.84 18.11 2.26
N PHE A 278 -16.89 16.82 1.92
CA PHE A 278 -16.22 16.31 0.73
C PHE A 278 -16.91 16.84 -0.54
N THR A 279 -16.10 17.23 -1.52
CA THR A 279 -16.54 17.60 -2.86
C THR A 279 -15.83 16.76 -3.90
N LYS A 280 -16.56 16.37 -4.95
CA LYS A 280 -16.00 15.62 -6.07
C LYS A 280 -15.10 16.54 -6.90
N ILE A 281 -13.87 16.13 -7.12
CA ILE A 281 -12.86 16.87 -7.91
C ILE A 281 -12.39 16.11 -9.16
N PHE A 282 -12.73 14.84 -9.25
CA PHE A 282 -12.55 14.03 -10.45
C PHE A 282 -13.74 13.09 -10.60
N ASP A 283 -14.35 13.10 -11.80
CA ASP A 283 -15.45 12.21 -12.17
C ASP A 283 -14.92 11.15 -13.14
N GLY A 284 -14.74 9.93 -12.64
CA GLY A 284 -14.17 8.82 -13.40
C GLY A 284 -15.08 8.37 -14.54
N SER A 285 -16.39 8.42 -14.32
CA SER A 285 -17.39 7.98 -15.28
C SER A 285 -17.32 8.78 -16.59
N THR A 286 -17.02 10.08 -16.52
CA THR A 286 -16.84 10.95 -17.70
C THR A 286 -15.60 10.60 -18.53
N LYS A 287 -14.70 9.78 -17.98
CA LYS A 287 -13.46 9.31 -18.60
C LYS A 287 -13.51 7.82 -18.96
N GLY A 288 -14.65 7.16 -18.75
CA GLY A 288 -14.76 5.70 -18.92
C GLY A 288 -13.92 4.93 -17.90
N LEU A 289 -13.71 5.51 -16.72
CA LEU A 289 -13.04 4.89 -15.59
C LEU A 289 -14.07 4.46 -14.56
N GLY A 290 -13.80 3.34 -13.89
CA GLY A 290 -14.51 2.90 -12.70
C GLY A 290 -13.52 2.29 -11.72
N TRP A 291 -14.00 2.03 -10.50
CA TRP A 291 -13.21 1.34 -9.48
C TRP A 291 -11.92 2.09 -9.16
N ALA A 292 -12.04 3.34 -8.68
CA ALA A 292 -10.90 4.05 -8.12
C ALA A 292 -10.57 3.40 -6.77
N LEU A 293 -9.35 2.87 -6.64
CA LEU A 293 -8.96 2.08 -5.47
C LEU A 293 -7.86 2.81 -4.70
N GLU A 294 -6.61 2.65 -5.11
CA GLU A 294 -5.45 3.07 -4.33
C GLU A 294 -4.98 4.50 -4.60
N MET A 295 -4.31 5.10 -3.60
CA MET A 295 -3.65 6.40 -3.70
C MET A 295 -2.22 6.35 -3.18
N TYR A 296 -1.26 6.80 -4.00
CA TYR A 296 0.14 6.97 -3.62
C TYR A 296 0.62 8.35 -4.01
N ILE A 297 1.30 9.06 -3.09
CA ILE A 297 1.87 10.38 -3.38
C ILE A 297 3.38 10.32 -3.32
N ASP A 298 4.05 10.74 -4.41
CA ASP A 298 5.50 10.83 -4.46
C ASP A 298 6.02 12.15 -3.85
N ASP A 299 7.33 12.21 -3.62
CA ASP A 299 7.98 13.39 -3.06
C ASP A 299 7.99 14.63 -3.96
N THR A 300 7.56 14.48 -5.21
CA THR A 300 7.48 15.54 -6.21
C THR A 300 6.05 16.05 -6.42
N ASN A 301 5.15 15.74 -5.48
CA ASN A 301 3.75 16.14 -5.49
C ASN A 301 2.96 15.54 -6.67
N LYS A 302 3.27 14.29 -7.05
CA LYS A 302 2.42 13.50 -7.95
C LYS A 302 1.58 12.51 -7.17
N LEU A 303 0.27 12.52 -7.40
CA LEU A 303 -0.69 11.55 -6.91
C LEU A 303 -0.95 10.49 -7.99
N TYR A 304 -0.71 9.23 -7.66
CA TYR A 304 -1.00 8.07 -8.48
C TYR A 304 -2.30 7.44 -7.96
N VAL A 305 -3.28 7.23 -8.84
CA VAL A 305 -4.56 6.60 -8.51
C VAL A 305 -4.82 5.43 -9.44
N SER A 306 -5.06 4.24 -8.88
CA SER A 306 -5.41 3.05 -9.67
C SER A 306 -6.92 2.98 -9.95
N PHE A 307 -7.23 2.50 -11.15
CA PHE A 307 -8.59 2.28 -11.65
C PHE A 307 -8.70 0.87 -12.22
N ALA A 308 -9.44 -0.01 -11.55
CA ALA A 308 -9.50 -1.41 -11.96
C ALA A 308 -10.22 -1.61 -13.30
N GLU A 309 -11.11 -0.70 -13.69
CA GLU A 309 -11.77 -0.72 -14.99
C GLU A 309 -11.48 0.59 -15.77
N PRO A 310 -10.85 0.53 -16.94
CA PRO A 310 -10.43 -0.65 -17.71
C PRO A 310 -9.05 -1.21 -17.30
N GLY A 311 -8.44 -0.75 -16.21
CA GLY A 311 -7.07 -1.09 -15.82
C GLY A 311 -6.09 0.02 -16.14
N LYS A 312 -6.06 1.06 -15.31
CA LYS A 312 -5.24 2.26 -15.51
C LYS A 312 -4.68 2.77 -14.19
N VAL A 313 -3.57 3.49 -14.28
CA VAL A 313 -3.11 4.38 -13.21
C VAL A 313 -3.06 5.80 -13.76
N LEU A 314 -3.81 6.71 -13.17
CA LEU A 314 -3.74 8.13 -13.53
C LEU A 314 -2.77 8.84 -12.59
N VAL A 315 -1.97 9.74 -13.15
CA VAL A 315 -0.98 10.53 -12.41
C VAL A 315 -1.41 11.98 -12.44
N PHE A 316 -1.67 12.56 -11.27
CA PHE A 316 -2.10 13.94 -11.10
C PHE A 316 -1.02 14.78 -10.41
N ASP A 317 -0.93 16.06 -10.77
CA ASP A 317 -0.22 17.08 -10.01
C ASP A 317 -1.14 17.62 -8.90
N ILE A 318 -0.64 17.63 -7.66
CA ILE A 318 -1.37 18.11 -6.47
C ILE A 318 -0.84 19.44 -5.92
N ASN A 319 0.03 20.16 -6.64
CA ASN A 319 0.53 21.47 -6.20
C ASN A 319 -0.58 22.53 -6.08
N ASN A 320 -1.68 22.38 -6.82
CA ASN A 320 -2.76 23.37 -6.92
C ASN A 320 -4.10 22.86 -6.38
N LEU A 321 -4.08 21.97 -5.37
CA LEU A 321 -5.31 21.52 -4.72
C LEU A 321 -6.18 22.73 -4.30
N PRO A 322 -7.51 22.65 -4.51
CA PRO A 322 -8.30 21.45 -4.81
C PRO A 322 -8.35 21.03 -6.29
N GLN A 323 -7.68 21.74 -7.20
CA GLN A 323 -7.70 21.38 -8.63
C GLN A 323 -6.68 20.28 -8.92
N LEU A 324 -7.16 19.14 -9.44
CA LEU A 324 -6.29 18.09 -9.96
C LEU A 324 -5.95 18.35 -11.42
N LYS A 325 -4.66 18.33 -11.73
CA LYS A 325 -4.18 18.38 -13.12
C LYS A 325 -3.65 17.01 -13.51
N LEU A 326 -4.34 16.34 -14.43
CA LEU A 326 -3.87 15.09 -15.02
C LEU A 326 -2.55 15.34 -15.77
N LEU A 327 -1.51 14.60 -15.41
CA LEU A 327 -0.21 14.63 -16.05
C LEU A 327 -0.03 13.48 -17.03
N LYS A 328 -0.40 12.27 -16.60
CA LYS A 328 -0.16 11.02 -17.35
C LYS A 328 -1.25 9.99 -17.11
N THR A 329 -1.39 9.05 -18.03
CA THR A 329 -2.18 7.83 -17.87
C THR A 329 -1.29 6.64 -18.18
N LEU A 330 -1.14 5.73 -17.23
CA LEU A 330 -0.36 4.51 -17.37
C LEU A 330 -1.33 3.36 -17.63
N ASP A 331 -1.17 2.68 -18.76
CA ASP A 331 -2.04 1.56 -19.14
C ASP A 331 -1.57 0.26 -18.47
N ALA A 332 -2.39 -0.26 -17.56
CA ALA A 332 -2.20 -1.52 -16.87
C ALA A 332 -3.13 -2.60 -17.45
N ASP A 333 -3.38 -3.69 -16.74
CA ASP A 333 -4.40 -4.66 -17.12
C ASP A 333 -5.64 -4.48 -16.23
N LYS A 334 -6.79 -5.07 -16.61
CA LYS A 334 -8.01 -5.00 -15.80
C LYS A 334 -7.79 -5.54 -14.39
N GLY A 335 -8.37 -4.89 -13.40
CA GLY A 335 -8.11 -5.18 -12.00
C GLY A 335 -6.93 -4.41 -11.40
N ALA A 336 -6.38 -3.41 -12.11
CA ALA A 336 -5.33 -2.55 -11.58
C ALA A 336 -5.70 -2.00 -10.20
N HIS A 337 -4.90 -2.36 -9.18
CA HIS A 337 -5.24 -2.13 -7.78
C HIS A 337 -4.00 -1.65 -7.01
N HIS A 338 -3.20 -2.54 -6.41
CA HIS A 338 -1.99 -2.15 -5.67
C HIS A 338 -0.82 -1.80 -6.59
N MET A 339 0.07 -0.92 -6.10
CA MET A 339 1.21 -0.42 -6.85
C MET A 339 2.49 -0.45 -6.02
N ALA A 340 3.60 -0.81 -6.64
CA ALA A 340 4.93 -0.67 -6.06
C ALA A 340 5.86 0.03 -7.05
N PHE A 341 6.76 0.87 -6.54
CA PHE A 341 7.63 1.73 -7.35
C PHE A 341 9.09 1.34 -7.16
N PHE A 342 9.84 1.23 -8.26
CA PHE A 342 11.26 0.88 -8.20
C PHE A 342 12.04 1.34 -9.44
N LYS A 343 13.33 1.03 -9.47
CA LYS A 343 14.21 1.27 -10.61
C LYS A 343 14.68 -0.04 -11.22
N THR A 344 14.56 -0.19 -12.54
CA THR A 344 15.15 -1.33 -13.25
C THR A 344 16.68 -1.30 -13.18
N LYS A 345 17.33 -2.38 -13.63
CA LYS A 345 18.79 -2.48 -13.74
C LYS A 345 19.41 -1.35 -14.56
N SER A 346 18.78 -0.93 -15.66
CA SER A 346 19.23 0.23 -16.45
C SER A 346 18.88 1.59 -15.82
N GLY A 347 18.22 1.60 -14.66
CA GLY A 347 17.89 2.81 -13.91
C GLY A 347 16.56 3.46 -14.28
N LYS A 348 15.69 2.80 -15.05
CA LYS A 348 14.38 3.35 -15.41
C LYS A 348 13.45 3.33 -14.21
N GLU A 349 12.79 4.45 -13.95
CA GLU A 349 11.74 4.55 -12.94
C GLU A 349 10.47 3.88 -13.45
N VAL A 350 10.02 2.86 -12.73
CA VAL A 350 8.88 2.03 -13.11
C VAL A 350 7.90 1.88 -11.97
N VAL A 351 6.65 1.61 -12.32
CA VAL A 351 5.61 1.14 -11.41
C VAL A 351 5.23 -0.28 -11.78
N ALA A 352 5.25 -1.18 -10.79
CA ALA A 352 4.62 -2.48 -10.84
C ALA A 352 3.17 -2.33 -10.39
N VAL A 353 2.22 -2.66 -11.25
CA VAL A 353 0.78 -2.59 -10.98
C VAL A 353 0.24 -4.00 -10.87
N GLN A 354 -0.26 -4.37 -9.69
CA GLN A 354 -0.97 -5.62 -9.46
C GLN A 354 -2.38 -5.52 -10.07
N ASN A 355 -2.77 -6.53 -10.87
CA ASN A 355 -4.01 -6.51 -11.65
C ASN A 355 -4.94 -7.65 -11.24
N ASN A 356 -5.60 -7.47 -10.09
CA ASN A 356 -6.69 -8.31 -9.59
C ASN A 356 -7.48 -7.60 -8.48
N LEU A 357 -8.80 -7.62 -8.57
CA LEU A 357 -9.70 -7.18 -7.52
C LEU A 357 -10.54 -8.36 -7.05
N LEU A 358 -10.08 -9.04 -5.98
CA LEU A 358 -10.83 -10.09 -5.27
C LEU A 358 -11.31 -11.27 -6.13
N ASP A 359 -10.65 -11.56 -7.26
CA ASP A 359 -11.11 -12.54 -8.27
C ASP A 359 -12.51 -12.22 -8.85
N LEU A 360 -12.91 -10.95 -8.84
CA LEU A 360 -14.18 -10.53 -9.44
C LEU A 360 -14.16 -10.74 -10.96
N PRO A 361 -15.25 -11.27 -11.55
CA PRO A 361 -15.34 -11.47 -12.99
C PRO A 361 -15.02 -10.18 -13.77
N ASN A 362 -14.13 -10.30 -14.75
CA ASN A 362 -13.65 -9.20 -15.61
C ASN A 362 -12.76 -8.14 -14.92
N LEU A 363 -12.50 -8.23 -13.62
CA LEU A 363 -11.61 -7.32 -12.87
C LEU A 363 -10.42 -8.07 -12.24
N ASN A 364 -10.04 -9.20 -12.83
CA ASN A 364 -9.05 -10.12 -12.30
C ASN A 364 -8.11 -10.60 -13.40
N SER A 365 -7.29 -9.73 -14.00
CA SER A 365 -6.36 -10.21 -15.05
C SER A 365 -5.38 -11.28 -14.55
N GLY A 366 -5.00 -11.24 -13.27
CA GLY A 366 -4.07 -12.21 -12.69
C GLY A 366 -2.62 -11.94 -13.08
N THR A 367 -2.32 -10.67 -13.36
CA THR A 367 -1.03 -10.22 -13.88
C THR A 367 -0.42 -9.14 -12.99
N ILE A 368 0.89 -8.92 -13.13
CA ILE A 368 1.57 -7.71 -12.66
C ILE A 368 2.16 -7.01 -13.90
N SER A 369 1.78 -5.75 -14.10
CA SER A 369 2.25 -4.93 -15.22
C SER A 369 3.42 -4.06 -14.76
N ILE A 370 4.54 -4.06 -15.49
CA ILE A 370 5.69 -3.17 -15.21
C ILE A 370 5.68 -2.04 -16.24
N ILE A 371 5.48 -0.80 -15.78
CA ILE A 371 5.29 0.35 -16.66
C ILE A 371 6.34 1.41 -16.35
N ASP A 372 7.04 1.88 -17.39
CA ASP A 372 7.95 3.02 -17.30
C ASP A 372 7.15 4.31 -17.06
N ILE A 373 7.41 4.98 -15.94
CA ILE A 373 6.67 6.17 -15.50
C ILE A 373 6.96 7.35 -16.43
N ASN A 374 8.14 7.39 -17.04
CA ASN A 374 8.57 8.49 -17.91
C ASN A 374 8.04 8.32 -19.32
N THR A 375 8.13 7.12 -19.87
CA THR A 375 7.72 6.85 -21.27
C THR A 375 6.30 6.32 -21.42
N GLU A 376 5.62 5.99 -20.32
CA GLU A 376 4.27 5.40 -20.26
C GLU A 376 4.18 4.01 -20.93
N LYS A 377 5.33 3.44 -21.30
CA LYS A 377 5.41 2.14 -21.97
C LYS A 377 5.40 1.01 -20.95
N LYS A 378 4.53 0.03 -21.17
CA LYS A 378 4.60 -1.27 -20.51
C LYS A 378 5.89 -1.99 -20.94
N LEU A 379 6.81 -2.18 -20.00
CA LEU A 379 8.10 -2.84 -20.23
C LEU A 379 8.00 -4.36 -20.11
N GLY A 380 7.02 -4.86 -19.34
CA GLY A 380 6.80 -6.29 -19.18
C GLY A 380 5.50 -6.59 -18.43
N THR A 381 5.07 -7.85 -18.51
CA THR A 381 3.93 -8.38 -17.78
C THR A 381 4.31 -9.74 -17.19
N VAL A 382 4.05 -9.93 -15.91
CA VAL A 382 4.13 -11.23 -15.25
C VAL A 382 2.73 -11.83 -15.19
N ASP A 383 2.51 -12.95 -15.88
CA ASP A 383 1.22 -13.67 -15.89
C ASP A 383 1.19 -14.78 -14.84
N LEU A 384 0.75 -14.43 -13.63
CA LEU A 384 0.75 -15.35 -12.49
C LEU A 384 -0.36 -16.40 -12.61
N ARG A 385 -1.49 -16.03 -13.20
CA ARG A 385 -2.61 -16.94 -13.45
C ARG A 385 -2.16 -18.11 -14.30
N ASN A 386 -1.60 -17.84 -15.48
CA ASN A 386 -1.23 -18.91 -16.40
C ASN A 386 0.04 -19.64 -15.97
N LYS A 387 1.03 -18.91 -15.41
CA LYS A 387 2.32 -19.51 -15.03
C LYS A 387 2.24 -20.36 -13.76
N TYR A 388 1.46 -19.94 -12.77
CA TYR A 388 1.44 -20.57 -11.44
C TYR A 388 0.04 -21.02 -10.97
N GLY A 389 -1.04 -20.57 -11.61
CA GLY A 389 -2.40 -20.84 -11.13
C GLY A 389 -2.73 -20.09 -9.85
N ILE A 390 -2.21 -18.86 -9.70
CA ILE A 390 -2.46 -17.96 -8.57
C ILE A 390 -2.89 -16.58 -9.09
N LEU A 391 -3.55 -15.79 -8.25
CA LEU A 391 -3.77 -14.36 -8.50
C LEU A 391 -2.97 -13.54 -7.49
N PRO A 392 -2.34 -12.43 -7.90
CA PRO A 392 -1.72 -11.50 -6.97
C PRO A 392 -2.82 -10.72 -6.24
N GLU A 393 -2.70 -10.58 -4.92
CA GLU A 393 -3.64 -9.83 -4.09
C GLU A 393 -3.07 -8.46 -3.73
N SER A 394 -1.80 -8.38 -3.30
CA SER A 394 -1.05 -7.12 -3.16
C SER A 394 0.44 -7.30 -3.44
N ILE A 395 1.19 -6.20 -3.35
CA ILE A 395 2.61 -6.11 -3.68
C ILE A 395 3.32 -5.10 -2.77
N GLU A 396 4.51 -5.45 -2.30
CA GLU A 396 5.40 -4.54 -1.56
C GLU A 396 6.89 -4.91 -1.78
N GLY A 397 7.78 -3.93 -1.73
CA GLY A 397 9.22 -4.13 -1.93
C GLY A 397 9.89 -4.94 -0.81
N THR A 398 10.96 -5.67 -1.12
CA THR A 398 11.67 -6.48 -0.11
C THR A 398 12.61 -5.71 0.80
N ASN A 399 12.97 -4.48 0.42
CA ASN A 399 13.88 -3.59 1.17
C ASN A 399 13.17 -2.59 2.10
N GLY A 400 11.93 -2.85 2.48
CA GLY A 400 11.13 -1.95 3.31
C GLY A 400 10.12 -1.14 2.50
N PRO A 401 9.39 -0.24 3.17
CA PRO A 401 8.30 0.50 2.55
C PRO A 401 8.83 1.44 1.47
N SER A 402 8.07 1.60 0.40
CA SER A 402 8.37 2.61 -0.62
C SER A 402 8.31 4.03 -0.04
N ASN A 403 9.11 4.97 -0.57
CA ASN A 403 9.15 6.38 -0.11
C ASN A 403 7.91 7.20 -0.52
N TYR A 404 6.76 6.55 -0.68
CA TYR A 404 5.52 7.18 -1.11
C TYR A 404 4.66 7.41 0.12
N MET A 405 4.02 8.57 0.19
CA MET A 405 2.94 8.75 1.15
C MET A 405 1.77 7.88 0.69
N HIS A 406 1.62 6.79 1.42
CA HIS A 406 0.48 5.88 1.43
C HIS A 406 -0.04 5.87 2.89
N HIS A 407 -0.61 4.76 3.38
CA HIS A 407 -0.98 4.60 4.78
C HIS A 407 0.14 5.07 5.72
#